data_AF-A0A365KK11-F1
#
_entry.id   AF-A0A365KK11-F1
#
_cell.length_a   1.000
_cell.length_b   1.000
_cell.length_c   1.000
_cell.angle_alpha   90.00
_cell.angle_beta   90.00
_cell.angle_gamma   90.00
#
_symmetry.space_group_name_H-M   'P 1'
#
loop_
_entity.id
_entity.type
_entity.pdbx_description
1 polymer ?
#
loop_
_entity_poly.entity_id
_entity_poly.type
_entity_poly.pdbx_seq_one_letter_code
_entity_poly.pdbx_strand_id
1 'polypeptide(L)'
;MKKATTNIFDNFPNLEDYIFENEKITDASKLTQHEKAMVSLARFFEFNEAFDLNQLFREVDPEWIPFALDQLQTYFYEDTYLTKKQKPLMIKDSADLLNQTAFAELMNAHGFNMNSKKIHMHRKRGKLPKETLVISGHPYWLKEEAERYIAASQKADD
;
A
#
# COMPACT_ATOMS: atom_id res chain seq x y z
N MET A 1 9.17 5.41 -13.48
CA MET A 1 9.02 4.19 -12.69
C MET A 1 7.59 4.07 -12.24
N LYS A 2 6.95 2.93 -12.54
CA LYS A 2 5.61 2.61 -12.04
C LYS A 2 5.64 2.41 -10.53
N LYS A 3 4.53 2.76 -9.85
CA LYS A 3 4.42 2.69 -8.40
C LYS A 3 4.66 1.27 -7.88
N ALA A 4 4.12 0.26 -8.56
CA ALA A 4 4.36 -1.13 -8.21
C ALA A 4 5.86 -1.51 -8.25
N THR A 5 6.60 -0.99 -9.24
CA THR A 5 8.06 -1.17 -9.35
C THR A 5 8.79 -0.46 -8.20
N THR A 6 8.41 0.78 -7.90
CA THR A 6 9.01 1.56 -6.79
C THR A 6 8.82 0.85 -5.45
N ASN A 7 7.64 0.32 -5.17
CA ASN A 7 7.38 -0.41 -3.93
C ASN A 7 8.27 -1.66 -3.78
N ILE A 8 8.55 -2.37 -4.88
CA ILE A 8 9.49 -3.51 -4.87
C ILE A 8 10.89 -3.00 -4.54
N PHE A 9 11.35 -1.94 -5.21
CA PHE A 9 12.66 -1.34 -4.96
C PHE A 9 12.82 -0.89 -3.49
N ASP A 10 11.80 -0.27 -2.90
CA ASP A 10 11.86 0.19 -1.50
C ASP A 10 12.07 -0.96 -0.49
N ASN A 11 11.62 -2.17 -0.82
CA ASN A 11 11.80 -3.37 0.00
C ASN A 11 13.07 -4.16 -0.38
N PHE A 12 13.51 -4.06 -1.64
CA PHE A 12 14.64 -4.78 -2.19
C PHE A 12 15.56 -3.84 -3.01
N PRO A 13 16.23 -2.88 -2.34
CA PRO A 13 16.98 -1.83 -3.03
C PRO A 13 18.17 -2.39 -3.84
N ASN A 14 18.68 -3.56 -3.44
CA ASN A 14 19.75 -4.28 -4.14
C ASN A 14 19.33 -4.85 -5.51
N LEU A 15 18.04 -4.80 -5.87
CA LEU A 15 17.53 -5.33 -7.12
C LEU A 15 17.47 -4.30 -8.25
N GLU A 16 17.75 -3.02 -7.98
CA GLU A 16 17.63 -1.93 -8.96
C GLU A 16 18.37 -2.21 -10.26
N ASP A 17 19.64 -2.59 -10.16
CA ASP A 17 20.50 -2.89 -11.32
C ASP A 17 19.90 -4.01 -12.18
N TYR A 18 19.32 -5.04 -11.55
CA TYR A 18 18.70 -6.17 -12.24
C TYR A 18 17.36 -5.81 -12.90
N ILE A 19 16.64 -4.84 -12.33
CA ILE A 19 15.37 -4.35 -12.88
C ILE A 19 15.64 -3.51 -14.13
N PHE A 20 16.55 -2.53 -14.05
CA PHE A 20 16.70 -1.50 -15.08
C PHE A 20 17.80 -1.77 -16.12
N GLU A 21 18.65 -2.79 -15.95
CA GLU A 21 19.65 -3.10 -16.96
C GLU A 21 19.05 -3.73 -18.24
N ASN A 22 19.44 -3.14 -19.38
CA ASN A 22 19.19 -3.66 -20.73
C ASN A 22 20.24 -4.73 -21.05
N GLU A 23 19.92 -5.98 -20.70
CA GLU A 23 20.53 -7.22 -21.23
C GLU A 23 22.03 -7.49 -20.99
N LYS A 24 22.81 -6.62 -20.36
CA LYS A 24 24.26 -6.86 -20.18
C LYS A 24 24.77 -6.49 -18.79
N ILE A 25 25.05 -7.56 -18.02
CA ILE A 25 26.15 -7.70 -17.02
C ILE A 25 25.73 -7.78 -15.55
N THR A 26 24.45 -7.85 -15.19
CA THR A 26 24.11 -8.41 -13.88
C THR A 26 24.09 -9.95 -13.95
N ASP A 27 25.10 -10.57 -13.33
CA ASP A 27 25.14 -12.01 -13.12
C ASP A 27 23.99 -12.44 -12.20
N ALA A 28 22.83 -12.72 -12.80
CA ALA A 28 21.64 -13.17 -12.10
C ALA A 28 21.86 -14.49 -11.34
N SER A 29 22.99 -15.19 -11.53
CA SER A 29 23.33 -16.36 -10.70
C SER A 29 23.50 -16.00 -9.22
N LYS A 30 23.80 -14.73 -8.92
CA LYS A 30 23.93 -14.21 -7.54
C LYS A 30 22.60 -14.01 -6.83
N LEU A 31 21.50 -13.91 -7.58
CA LEU A 31 20.18 -13.75 -7.01
C LEU A 31 19.61 -15.09 -6.55
N THR A 32 18.97 -15.05 -5.38
CA THR A 32 18.10 -16.14 -4.91
C THR A 32 16.90 -16.33 -5.86
N GLN A 33 16.20 -17.45 -5.74
CA GLN A 33 14.98 -17.67 -6.53
C GLN A 33 13.90 -16.63 -6.19
N HIS A 34 13.79 -16.27 -4.90
CA HIS A 34 12.90 -15.21 -4.44
C HIS A 34 13.22 -13.88 -5.14
N GLU A 35 14.47 -13.43 -5.12
CA GLU A 35 14.88 -12.17 -5.76
C GLU A 35 14.68 -12.20 -7.27
N LYS A 36 14.94 -13.33 -7.95
CA LYS A 36 14.67 -13.49 -9.38
C LYS A 36 13.19 -13.30 -9.70
N ALA A 37 12.31 -13.92 -8.93
CA ALA A 37 10.87 -13.76 -9.11
C ALA A 37 10.44 -12.30 -8.87
N MET A 38 11.01 -11.61 -7.88
CA MET A 38 10.74 -10.19 -7.62
C MET A 38 11.25 -9.28 -8.75
N VAL A 39 12.44 -9.55 -9.31
CA VAL A 39 12.97 -8.85 -10.48
C VAL A 39 12.07 -9.07 -11.70
N SER A 40 11.71 -10.33 -12.00
CA SER A 40 10.82 -10.64 -13.13
C SER A 40 9.46 -9.94 -12.99
N LEU A 41 8.91 -9.88 -11.79
CA LEU A 41 7.67 -9.15 -11.51
C LEU A 41 7.83 -7.65 -11.75
N ALA A 42 8.90 -7.04 -11.24
CA ALA A 42 9.21 -5.62 -11.46
C ALA A 42 9.45 -5.28 -12.94
N ARG A 43 10.13 -6.16 -13.69
CA ARG A 43 10.35 -6.00 -15.13
C ARG A 43 9.07 -6.16 -15.94
N PHE A 44 8.17 -7.06 -15.53
CA PHE A 44 6.81 -7.11 -16.09
C PHE A 44 6.08 -5.79 -15.88
N PHE A 45 6.20 -5.18 -14.69
CA PHE A 45 5.61 -3.86 -14.47
C PHE A 45 6.26 -2.81 -15.36
N GLU A 46 7.57 -2.59 -15.30
CA GLU A 46 8.18 -1.45 -15.97
C GLU A 46 8.25 -1.60 -17.50
N PHE A 47 8.60 -2.79 -17.99
CA PHE A 47 8.92 -3.05 -19.40
C PHE A 47 7.89 -3.93 -20.13
N ASN A 48 6.83 -4.37 -19.45
CA ASN A 48 5.83 -5.31 -19.99
C ASN A 48 6.45 -6.64 -20.46
N GLU A 49 7.56 -7.07 -19.86
CA GLU A 49 8.15 -8.38 -20.13
C GLU A 49 7.22 -9.52 -19.70
N ALA A 50 7.31 -10.68 -20.35
CA ALA A 50 6.46 -11.81 -20.00
C ALA A 50 6.75 -12.29 -18.57
N PHE A 51 5.69 -12.53 -17.79
CA PHE A 51 5.79 -13.02 -16.42
C PHE A 51 4.89 -14.24 -16.21
N ASP A 52 5.47 -15.31 -15.65
CA ASP A 52 4.72 -16.50 -15.26
C ASP A 52 4.27 -16.36 -13.80
N LEU A 53 2.95 -16.20 -13.60
CA LEU A 53 2.37 -16.10 -12.26
C LEU A 53 2.72 -17.30 -11.36
N ASN A 54 2.99 -18.47 -11.95
CA ASN A 54 3.42 -19.64 -11.18
C ASN A 54 4.78 -19.46 -10.50
N GLN A 55 5.61 -18.50 -10.91
CA GLN A 55 6.84 -18.16 -10.21
C GLN A 55 6.55 -17.61 -8.81
N LEU A 56 5.47 -16.83 -8.62
CA LEU A 56 5.10 -16.33 -7.29
C LEU A 56 4.83 -17.45 -6.29
N PHE A 57 4.27 -18.58 -6.74
CA PHE A 57 3.94 -19.69 -5.84
C PHE A 57 5.10 -20.65 -5.61
N ARG A 58 6.10 -20.66 -6.49
CA ARG A 58 7.22 -21.62 -6.45
C ARG A 58 8.50 -21.02 -5.88
N GLU A 59 8.73 -19.73 -6.13
CA GLU A 59 10.04 -19.11 -5.96
C GLU A 59 10.03 -17.99 -4.92
N VAL A 60 8.87 -17.33 -4.69
CA VAL A 60 8.74 -16.27 -3.69
C VAL A 60 8.50 -16.88 -2.32
N ASP A 61 9.30 -16.47 -1.34
CA ASP A 61 9.10 -16.82 0.07
C ASP A 61 7.66 -16.53 0.54
N PRO A 62 7.00 -17.45 1.27
CA PRO A 62 5.57 -17.36 1.56
C PRO A 62 5.10 -16.05 2.22
N GLU A 63 5.94 -15.43 3.04
CA GLU A 63 5.66 -14.17 3.72
C GLU A 63 5.56 -12.96 2.77
N TRP A 64 6.18 -13.06 1.59
CA TRP A 64 6.19 -12.01 0.57
C TRP A 64 5.11 -12.18 -0.50
N ILE A 65 4.43 -13.33 -0.56
CA ILE A 65 3.33 -13.57 -1.51
C ILE A 65 2.22 -12.51 -1.38
N PRO A 66 1.73 -12.15 -0.18
CA PRO A 66 0.71 -11.10 -0.04
C PRO A 66 1.19 -9.75 -0.59
N PHE A 67 2.46 -9.42 -0.40
CA PHE A 67 3.06 -8.19 -0.93
C PHE A 67 3.10 -8.21 -2.46
N ALA A 68 3.58 -9.29 -3.09
CA ALA A 68 3.63 -9.42 -4.55
C ALA A 68 2.24 -9.32 -5.20
N LEU A 69 1.21 -9.92 -4.58
CA LEU A 69 -0.17 -9.80 -5.04
C LEU A 69 -0.73 -8.38 -4.93
N ASP A 70 -0.37 -7.64 -3.87
CA ASP A 70 -0.75 -6.23 -3.72
C ASP A 70 -0.06 -5.35 -4.78
N GLN A 71 1.17 -5.68 -5.18
CA GLN A 71 1.85 -4.97 -6.27
C GLN A 71 1.19 -5.22 -7.63
N LEU A 72 0.73 -6.44 -7.90
CA LEU A 72 -0.08 -6.72 -9.10
C LEU A 72 -1.35 -5.87 -9.13
N GLN A 73 -2.06 -5.74 -8.01
CA GLN A 73 -3.23 -4.86 -7.95
C GLN A 73 -2.83 -3.40 -8.17
N THR A 74 -1.78 -2.93 -7.50
CA THR A 74 -1.27 -1.55 -7.67
C THR A 74 -0.98 -1.28 -9.14
N TYR A 75 -0.33 -2.21 -9.83
CA TYR A 75 -0.05 -2.12 -11.26
C TYR A 75 -1.33 -1.98 -12.11
N PHE A 76 -2.34 -2.83 -11.88
CA PHE A 76 -3.56 -2.83 -12.67
C PHE A 76 -4.54 -1.68 -12.37
N TYR A 77 -4.55 -1.18 -11.13
CA TYR A 77 -5.47 -0.12 -10.71
C TYR A 77 -4.85 1.27 -10.81
N GLU A 78 -3.58 1.41 -10.45
CA GLU A 78 -2.94 2.72 -10.25
C GLU A 78 -1.94 3.05 -11.36
N ASP A 79 -1.17 2.07 -11.86
CA ASP A 79 -0.14 2.36 -12.88
C ASP A 79 -0.68 2.31 -14.31
N THR A 80 -1.53 1.33 -14.62
CA THR A 80 -2.06 1.13 -15.98
C THR A 80 -3.47 1.66 -16.17
N TYR A 81 -4.19 1.94 -15.08
CA TYR A 81 -5.61 2.32 -15.08
C TYR A 81 -6.51 1.37 -15.90
N LEU A 82 -6.06 0.13 -16.13
CA LEU A 82 -6.81 -0.89 -16.88
C LEU A 82 -8.14 -1.18 -16.21
N THR A 83 -8.14 -1.11 -14.88
CA THR A 83 -9.34 -1.28 -14.09
C THR A 83 -10.04 0.06 -13.93
N LYS A 84 -11.06 0.32 -14.77
CA LYS A 84 -11.89 1.54 -14.74
C LYS A 84 -12.76 1.68 -13.48
N LYS A 85 -12.68 0.72 -12.55
CA LYS A 85 -13.39 0.72 -11.26
C LYS A 85 -12.38 0.97 -10.14
N GLN A 86 -12.85 1.57 -9.03
CA GLN A 86 -12.02 1.77 -7.85
C GLN A 86 -11.41 0.45 -7.36
N LYS A 87 -10.15 0.50 -6.90
CA LYS A 87 -9.46 -0.61 -6.24
C LYS A 87 -10.36 -1.10 -5.10
N PRO A 88 -10.67 -2.41 -5.03
CA PRO A 88 -11.45 -2.93 -3.92
C PRO A 88 -10.68 -2.66 -2.63
N LEU A 89 -11.40 -2.18 -1.61
CA LEU A 89 -10.82 -1.99 -0.29
C LEU A 89 -10.44 -3.37 0.27
N MET A 90 -9.13 -3.59 0.46
CA MET A 90 -8.62 -4.76 1.15
C MET A 90 -8.26 -4.41 2.58
N ILE A 91 -9.02 -4.96 3.53
CA ILE A 91 -8.74 -4.85 4.96
C ILE A 91 -7.86 -6.05 5.32
N LYS A 92 -6.55 -5.83 5.50
CA LYS A 92 -5.56 -6.87 5.84
C LYS A 92 -5.74 -7.33 7.30
N ASP A 93 -5.96 -6.38 8.20
CA ASP A 93 -6.37 -6.63 9.59
C ASP A 93 -7.59 -5.77 9.94
N SER A 94 -8.60 -6.38 10.58
CA SER A 94 -9.74 -5.66 11.13
C SER A 94 -9.36 -4.60 12.17
N ALA A 95 -8.22 -4.77 12.86
CA ALA A 95 -7.69 -3.80 13.81
C ALA A 95 -7.27 -2.48 13.14
N ASP A 96 -6.96 -2.50 11.84
CA ASP A 96 -6.65 -1.31 11.06
C ASP A 96 -7.90 -0.51 10.69
N LEU A 97 -9.10 -1.03 10.97
CA LEU A 97 -10.35 -0.36 10.69
C LEU A 97 -10.84 0.41 11.93
N LEU A 98 -10.55 1.71 11.96
CA LEU A 98 -10.84 2.58 13.08
C LEU A 98 -12.30 3.06 13.04
N ASN A 99 -13.07 2.72 14.08
CA ASN A 99 -14.32 3.41 14.37
C ASN A 99 -14.05 4.79 14.99
N GLN A 100 -15.10 5.56 15.30
CA GLN A 100 -14.96 6.91 15.87
C GLN A 100 -14.20 6.96 17.21
N THR A 101 -14.31 5.91 18.02
CA THR A 101 -13.61 5.82 19.32
C THR A 101 -12.12 5.55 19.08
N ALA A 102 -11.79 4.55 18.27
CA ALA A 102 -10.42 4.20 17.94
C ALA A 102 -9.69 5.35 17.19
N PHE A 103 -10.39 6.06 16.31
CA PHE A 103 -9.85 7.27 15.67
C PHE A 103 -9.52 8.35 16.71
N ALA A 104 -10.43 8.60 17.67
CA ALA A 104 -10.18 9.57 18.73
C ALA A 104 -8.98 9.18 19.60
N GLU A 105 -8.86 7.90 19.96
CA GLU A 105 -7.73 7.35 20.72
C GLU A 105 -6.41 7.55 19.96
N LEU A 106 -6.39 7.25 18.66
CA LEU A 106 -5.23 7.48 17.82
C LEU A 106 -4.85 8.96 17.78
N MET A 107 -5.81 9.87 17.55
CA MET A 107 -5.52 11.31 17.60
C MET A 107 -4.97 11.74 18.96
N ASN A 108 -5.51 11.21 20.06
CA ASN A 108 -5.03 11.56 21.40
C ASN A 108 -3.60 11.08 21.67
N ALA A 109 -3.22 9.93 21.12
CA ALA A 109 -1.84 9.45 21.18
C ALA A 109 -0.84 10.42 20.51
N HIS A 110 -1.32 11.24 19.57
CA HIS A 110 -0.55 12.29 18.90
C HIS A 110 -0.77 13.70 19.49
N GLY A 111 -1.26 13.80 20.73
CA GLY A 111 -1.37 15.06 21.46
C GLY A 111 -2.63 15.87 21.19
N PHE A 112 -3.56 15.36 20.38
CA PHE A 112 -4.87 15.99 20.24
C PHE A 112 -5.75 15.73 21.47
N ASN A 113 -6.83 16.50 21.61
CA ASN A 113 -7.85 16.27 22.64
C ASN A 113 -9.20 15.99 21.97
N MET A 114 -9.38 14.72 21.61
CA MET A 114 -10.53 14.18 20.89
C MET A 114 -11.28 13.15 21.73
N ASN A 115 -12.56 13.03 21.45
CA ASN A 115 -13.41 11.93 21.89
C ASN A 115 -14.36 11.57 20.74
N SER A 116 -15.06 10.44 20.85
CA SER A 116 -15.96 9.97 19.80
C SER A 116 -17.02 11.03 19.37
N LYS A 117 -17.53 11.83 20.32
CA LYS A 117 -18.46 12.94 20.00
C LYS A 117 -17.80 14.06 19.18
N LYS A 118 -16.56 14.44 19.52
CA LYS A 118 -15.78 15.44 18.76
C LYS A 118 -15.47 14.91 17.36
N ILE A 119 -15.08 13.64 17.22
CA ILE A 119 -14.89 12.99 15.92
C ILE A 119 -16.17 13.05 15.09
N HIS A 120 -17.32 12.66 15.66
CA HIS A 120 -18.61 12.74 14.97
C HIS A 120 -18.92 14.15 14.45
N MET A 121 -18.70 15.18 15.28
CA MET A 121 -18.93 16.58 14.92
C MET A 121 -17.97 17.07 13.84
N HIS A 122 -16.68 16.76 13.96
CA HIS A 122 -15.67 17.14 12.96
C HIS A 122 -15.94 16.45 11.62
N ARG A 123 -16.33 15.17 11.63
CA ARG A 123 -16.78 14.44 10.42
C ARG A 123 -17.94 15.15 9.75
N LYS A 124 -19.02 15.46 10.48
CA LYS A 124 -20.20 16.17 9.94
C LYS A 124 -19.86 17.54 9.33
N ARG A 125 -18.80 18.18 9.83
CA ARG A 125 -18.32 19.49 9.36
C ARG A 125 -17.29 19.38 8.23
N GLY A 126 -16.97 18.18 7.75
CA GLY A 126 -15.94 17.96 6.73
C GLY A 126 -14.52 18.30 7.21
N LYS A 127 -14.29 18.33 8.53
CA LYS A 127 -12.97 18.60 9.14
C LYS A 127 -12.13 17.35 9.35
N LEU A 128 -12.66 16.17 9.02
CA LEU A 128 -11.93 14.90 9.01
C LEU A 128 -11.84 14.39 7.59
N PRO A 129 -10.90 13.49 7.28
CA PRO A 129 -10.91 12.77 6.02
C PRO A 129 -12.25 12.06 5.82
N LYS A 130 -12.66 11.93 4.57
CA LYS A 130 -13.85 11.16 4.21
C LYS A 130 -13.70 9.74 4.75
N GLU A 131 -14.78 9.18 5.31
CA GLU A 131 -14.76 7.79 5.76
C GLU A 131 -14.38 6.84 4.62
N THR A 132 -13.53 5.85 4.94
CA THR A 132 -13.17 4.79 3.98
C THR A 132 -14.40 3.96 3.64
N LEU A 133 -15.23 3.67 4.65
CA LEU A 133 -16.49 2.92 4.48
C LEU A 133 -17.47 3.16 5.63
N VAL A 134 -18.72 2.75 5.41
CA VAL A 134 -19.79 2.79 6.42
C VAL A 134 -20.38 1.40 6.58
N ILE A 135 -20.29 0.83 7.79
CA ILE A 135 -20.95 -0.45 8.15
C ILE A 135 -22.11 -0.12 9.09
N SER A 136 -23.33 -0.53 8.71
CA SER A 136 -24.53 -0.34 9.53
C SER A 136 -24.74 1.11 10.00
N GLY A 137 -24.39 2.10 9.17
CA GLY A 137 -24.49 3.52 9.49
C GLY A 137 -23.35 4.08 10.36
N HIS A 138 -22.41 3.24 10.79
CA HIS A 138 -21.21 3.65 11.53
C HIS A 138 -20.05 3.89 10.56
N PRO A 139 -19.40 5.07 10.60
CA PRO A 139 -18.27 5.37 9.74
C PRO A 139 -16.99 4.76 10.28
N TYR A 140 -16.14 4.32 9.36
CA TYR A 140 -14.84 3.73 9.63
C TYR A 140 -13.75 4.34 8.73
N TRP A 141 -12.53 4.38 9.26
CA TRP A 141 -11.34 4.83 8.55
C TRP A 141 -10.25 3.79 8.62
N LEU A 142 -9.49 3.62 7.54
CA LEU A 142 -8.22 2.92 7.63
C LEU A 142 -7.25 3.70 8.51
N LYS A 143 -6.52 2.98 9.36
CA LYS A 143 -5.51 3.53 10.26
C LYS A 143 -4.48 4.37 9.52
N GLU A 144 -3.95 3.87 8.40
CA GLU A 144 -2.98 4.60 7.56
C GLU A 144 -3.53 5.96 7.06
N GLU A 145 -4.80 6.03 6.68
CA GLU A 145 -5.43 7.29 6.24
C GLU A 145 -5.59 8.27 7.41
N ALA A 146 -5.94 7.77 8.59
CA ALA A 146 -6.03 8.57 9.80
C ALA A 146 -4.65 9.11 10.24
N GLU A 147 -3.60 8.27 10.19
CA GLU A 147 -2.22 8.65 10.50
C GLU A 147 -1.70 9.72 9.53
N ARG A 148 -1.94 9.56 8.22
CA ARG A 148 -1.60 10.58 7.22
C ARG A 148 -2.27 11.92 7.51
N TYR A 149 -3.55 11.89 7.88
CA TYR A 149 -4.28 13.11 8.25
C TYR A 149 -3.71 13.78 9.51
N ILE A 150 -3.38 12.98 10.53
CA ILE A 150 -2.79 13.47 11.78
C ILE A 150 -1.43 14.14 11.50
N ALA A 151 -0.55 13.47 10.77
CA ALA A 151 0.76 14.00 10.41
C ALA A 151 0.67 15.31 9.60
N ALA A 152 -0.31 15.41 8.68
CA ALA A 152 -0.57 16.64 7.93
C ALA A 152 -1.11 17.78 8.82
N SER A 153 -1.94 17.45 9.81
CA SER A 153 -2.51 18.43 10.74
C SER A 153 -1.45 19.02 11.68
N GLN A 154 -0.51 18.19 12.15
CA GLN A 154 0.59 18.65 13.01
C GLN A 154 1.54 19.61 12.28
N LYS A 155 1.88 19.32 11.02
CA LYS A 155 2.72 20.21 10.19
C LYS A 155 2.07 21.55 9.85
N ALA A 156 0.76 21.68 9.99
CA ALA A 156 0.03 22.93 9.72
C ALA A 156 -0.03 23.85 10.95
N ASP A 157 0.26 23.31 12.15
CA ASP A 157 0.26 24.05 13.41
C ASP A 157 1.68 24.52 13.82
N ASP A 158 2.73 24.10 13.09
CA ASP A 158 4.13 24.58 13.17
C ASP A 158 4.41 25.75 12.21
#